data_AF-A0A483A686-F1
#
_entry.id   AF-A0A483A686-F1
#
_cell.length_a   1.000
_cell.length_b   1.000
_cell.length_c   1.000
_cell.angle_alpha   90.00
_cell.angle_beta   90.00
_cell.angle_gamma   90.00
#
_symmetry.space_group_name_H-M   'P 1'
#
loop_
_entity.id
_entity.type
_entity.pdbx_description
1 polymer ?
#
loop_
_entity_poly.entity_id
_entity_poly.type
_entity_poly.pdbx_seq_one_letter_code
_entity_poly.pdbx_strand_id
1 'polypeptide(L)'
;MNEAVLVLSGLDPCGGAGIAADIETINQFGLTPLPIVTTMTVQNTQSVVEVQPVNIGLIAKQFHHLQADIAFKVVKIGLLCSSEQIRVIANLMQDKTIVLDPIVKASTQEVLLQTQVISTLKQELLPLVKILTPNMAELFALSGEKDEQKAIEKLACKWILLTTTDVSESSIEHRLYHNAKLVKNYTYNKLSGNYHGSGCTLSSAISALIASGANIEIACKNALDYTYQTLLNAKNIGKTQFHPNRIPAKNTHTGEKYQ
;
A
#
# COMPACT_ATOMS: atom_id res chain seq x y z
N MET A 1 -8.93 1.96 21.57
CA MET A 1 -8.20 2.10 20.28
C MET A 1 -8.34 0.78 19.53
N ASN A 2 -8.32 0.79 18.19
CA ASN A 2 -8.37 -0.47 17.45
C ASN A 2 -6.95 -1.00 17.33
N GLU A 3 -6.69 -2.16 17.91
CA GLU A 3 -5.36 -2.74 17.96
C GLU A 3 -5.06 -3.63 16.74
N ALA A 4 -5.96 -3.68 15.76
CA ALA A 4 -5.85 -4.52 14.59
C ALA A 4 -6.14 -3.80 13.27
N VAL A 5 -5.43 -4.22 12.21
CA VAL A 5 -5.60 -3.77 10.83
C VAL A 5 -5.82 -4.99 9.94
N LEU A 6 -6.94 -5.02 9.22
CA LEU A 6 -7.15 -6.04 8.20
C LEU A 6 -6.31 -5.71 6.97
N VAL A 7 -5.66 -6.72 6.40
CA VAL A 7 -4.83 -6.57 5.21
C VAL A 7 -5.32 -7.50 4.12
N LEU A 8 -5.67 -6.94 2.98
CA LEU A 8 -6.01 -7.64 1.76
C LEU A 8 -4.90 -7.37 0.73
N SER A 9 -4.01 -8.33 0.50
CA SER A 9 -2.88 -8.13 -0.43
C SER A 9 -2.35 -9.45 -1.00
N GLY A 10 -1.64 -9.36 -2.13
CA GLY A 10 -0.99 -10.52 -2.74
C GLY A 10 0.20 -11.02 -1.91
N LEU A 11 0.54 -12.29 -2.07
CA LEU A 11 1.76 -12.88 -1.52
C LEU A 11 2.92 -12.63 -2.48
N ASP A 12 3.96 -11.93 -2.01
CA ASP A 12 5.30 -11.98 -2.60
C ASP A 12 6.13 -13.06 -1.86
N PRO A 13 6.51 -14.17 -2.52
CA PRO A 13 7.33 -15.23 -1.92
C PRO A 13 8.76 -14.79 -1.58
N CYS A 14 9.25 -13.65 -2.07
CA CYS A 14 10.51 -13.06 -1.61
C CYS A 14 10.38 -12.32 -0.26
N GLY A 15 9.16 -12.09 0.21
CA GLY A 15 8.85 -11.31 1.40
C GLY A 15 9.05 -9.80 1.27
N GLY A 16 9.43 -9.30 0.09
CA GLY A 16 9.77 -7.89 -0.12
C GLY A 16 8.58 -6.96 -0.24
N ALA A 17 7.46 -7.45 -0.77
CA ALA A 17 6.23 -6.69 -0.92
C ALA A 17 5.01 -7.48 -0.43
N GLY A 18 3.82 -6.97 -0.76
CA GLY A 18 2.56 -7.64 -0.49
C GLY A 18 2.34 -7.93 0.99
N ILE A 19 1.66 -9.05 1.27
CA ILE A 19 1.20 -9.40 2.61
C ILE A 19 2.34 -9.48 3.64
N ALA A 20 3.55 -9.90 3.23
CA ALA A 20 4.70 -9.98 4.11
C ALA A 20 5.17 -8.59 4.56
N ALA A 21 5.33 -7.66 3.61
CA ALA A 21 5.68 -6.28 3.90
C ALA A 21 4.63 -5.58 4.77
N ASP A 22 3.35 -5.91 4.56
CA ASP A 22 2.25 -5.37 5.33
C ASP A 22 2.30 -5.84 6.79
N ILE A 23 2.45 -7.15 7.01
CA ILE A 23 2.59 -7.76 8.34
C ILE A 23 3.78 -7.16 9.09
N GLU A 24 4.96 -7.14 8.47
CA GLU A 24 6.18 -6.60 9.08
C GLU A 24 6.01 -5.13 9.47
N THR A 25 5.39 -4.33 8.60
CA THR A 25 5.16 -2.91 8.85
C THR A 25 4.20 -2.70 10.01
N ILE A 26 3.03 -3.34 9.98
CA ILE A 26 1.98 -3.13 11.00
C ILE A 26 2.49 -3.54 12.38
N ASN A 27 3.25 -4.63 12.47
CA ASN A 27 3.89 -5.06 13.70
C ASN A 27 4.83 -3.99 14.31
N GLN A 28 5.52 -3.18 13.49
CA GLN A 28 6.39 -2.11 14.01
C GLN A 28 5.63 -0.98 14.68
N PHE A 29 4.35 -0.81 14.36
CA PHE A 29 3.49 0.17 15.02
C PHE A 29 2.77 -0.43 16.23
N GLY A 30 3.11 -1.66 16.64
CA GLY A 30 2.53 -2.33 17.82
C GLY A 30 1.09 -2.79 17.62
N LEU A 31 0.63 -2.89 16.37
CA LEU A 31 -0.71 -3.36 16.02
C LEU A 31 -0.67 -4.79 15.48
N THR A 32 -1.82 -5.46 15.50
CA THR A 32 -2.02 -6.82 15.01
C THR A 32 -2.47 -6.79 13.54
N PRO A 33 -1.65 -7.27 12.59
CA PRO A 33 -2.12 -7.47 11.22
C PRO A 33 -3.06 -8.68 11.15
N LEU A 34 -4.17 -8.53 10.44
CA LEU A 34 -5.10 -9.62 10.11
C LEU A 34 -4.99 -9.91 8.61
N PRO A 35 -4.09 -10.81 8.18
CA PRO A 35 -3.80 -11.00 6.76
C PRO A 35 -4.84 -11.89 6.06
N ILE A 36 -5.33 -11.45 4.91
CA ILE A 36 -6.07 -12.23 3.93
C ILE A 36 -5.35 -12.09 2.59
N VAL A 37 -4.87 -13.20 2.05
CA VAL A 37 -4.18 -13.21 0.75
C VAL A 37 -5.20 -13.12 -0.37
N THR A 38 -5.06 -12.11 -1.23
CA THR A 38 -5.94 -11.90 -2.40
C THR A 38 -5.42 -12.58 -3.66
N THR A 39 -4.10 -12.70 -3.77
CA THR A 39 -3.42 -13.12 -4.99
C THR A 39 -2.14 -13.87 -4.63
N MET A 40 -1.95 -15.05 -5.23
CA MET A 40 -0.69 -15.79 -5.16
C MET A 40 0.17 -15.38 -6.35
N THR A 41 1.49 -15.29 -6.17
CA THR A 41 2.41 -14.98 -7.26
C THR A 41 3.54 -16.00 -7.33
N VAL A 42 3.94 -16.33 -8.56
CA VAL A 42 5.22 -16.98 -8.84
C VAL A 42 6.16 -15.87 -9.27
N GLN A 43 6.97 -15.38 -8.33
CA GLN A 43 7.92 -14.29 -8.59
C GLN A 43 9.23 -14.49 -7.83
N ASN A 44 10.25 -13.77 -8.27
CA ASN A 44 11.49 -13.58 -7.54
C ASN A 44 11.93 -12.10 -7.62
N THR A 45 13.08 -11.74 -7.05
CA THR A 45 13.60 -10.35 -7.06
C THR A 45 13.75 -9.70 -8.45
N GLN A 46 13.70 -10.47 -9.54
CA GLN A 46 13.90 -9.99 -10.91
C GLN A 46 12.59 -9.90 -11.71
N SER A 47 11.65 -10.81 -11.50
CA SER A 47 10.44 -10.89 -12.32
C SER A 47 9.27 -11.56 -11.62
N VAL A 48 8.07 -11.19 -12.07
CA VAL A 48 6.83 -11.93 -11.82
C VAL A 48 6.52 -12.75 -13.06
N VAL A 49 6.35 -14.06 -12.89
CA VAL A 49 6.11 -15.00 -13.99
C VAL A 49 4.65 -15.42 -14.04
N GLU A 50 4.00 -15.56 -12.89
CA GLU A 50 2.61 -15.98 -12.81
C GLU A 50 1.88 -15.28 -11.66
N VAL A 51 0.58 -15.07 -11.85
CA VAL A 51 -0.32 -14.48 -10.88
C VAL A 51 -1.59 -15.32 -10.84
N GLN A 52 -1.98 -15.79 -9.65
CA GLN A 52 -3.17 -16.61 -9.45
C GLN A 52 -4.12 -15.96 -8.44
N PRO A 53 -5.37 -15.62 -8.81
CA PRO A 53 -6.36 -15.12 -7.87
C PRO A 53 -6.69 -16.16 -6.80
N VAL A 54 -6.74 -15.73 -5.53
CA VAL A 54 -7.36 -16.54 -4.48
C VAL A 54 -8.87 -16.55 -4.66
N ASN A 55 -9.49 -17.71 -4.38
CA ASN A 55 -10.93 -17.90 -4.49
C ASN A 55 -11.71 -16.87 -3.66
N ILE A 56 -12.66 -16.17 -4.27
CA ILE A 56 -13.46 -15.12 -3.62
C ILE A 56 -14.30 -15.63 -2.44
N GLY A 57 -14.81 -16.86 -2.52
CA GLY A 57 -15.58 -17.47 -1.44
C GLY A 57 -14.71 -17.77 -0.21
N LEU A 58 -13.44 -18.11 -0.43
CA LEU A 58 -12.46 -18.26 0.64
C LEU A 58 -12.13 -16.91 1.30
N ILE A 59 -11.90 -15.86 0.50
CA ILE A 59 -11.67 -14.48 1.00
C ILE A 59 -12.85 -14.03 1.87
N ALA A 60 -14.09 -14.19 1.38
CA ALA A 60 -15.28 -13.81 2.11
C ALA A 60 -15.45 -14.59 3.42
N LYS A 61 -15.18 -15.91 3.41
CA LYS A 61 -15.19 -16.72 4.64
C LYS A 61 -14.16 -16.25 5.65
N GLN A 62 -12.91 -16.03 5.24
CA GLN A 62 -11.86 -15.52 6.13
C GLN A 62 -12.24 -14.16 6.73
N PHE A 63 -12.76 -13.25 5.91
CA PHE A 63 -13.21 -11.94 6.36
C PHE A 63 -14.32 -12.06 7.41
N HIS A 64 -15.38 -12.82 7.15
CA HIS A 64 -16.48 -12.96 8.10
C HIS A 64 -16.05 -13.63 9.41
N HIS A 65 -15.16 -14.64 9.35
CA HIS A 65 -14.62 -15.27 10.55
C HIS A 65 -13.81 -14.26 11.38
N LEU A 66 -12.94 -13.47 10.76
CA LEU A 66 -12.17 -12.43 11.47
C LEU A 66 -13.08 -11.33 12.02
N GLN A 67 -14.07 -10.89 11.26
CA GLN A 67 -14.99 -9.83 11.69
C GLN A 67 -15.87 -10.25 12.87
N ALA A 68 -16.22 -11.53 12.96
CA ALA A 68 -17.02 -12.06 14.06
C ALA A 68 -16.23 -12.16 15.38
N ASP A 69 -14.90 -12.21 15.32
CA ASP A 69 -14.02 -12.46 16.48
C ASP A 69 -13.22 -11.21 16.90
N ILE A 70 -12.69 -10.47 15.93
CA ILE A 70 -11.73 -9.39 16.17
C ILE A 70 -12.30 -8.06 15.69
N ALA A 71 -12.34 -7.07 16.57
CA ALA A 71 -12.72 -5.70 16.19
C ALA A 71 -11.61 -5.05 15.34
N PHE A 72 -11.96 -4.62 14.12
CA PHE A 72 -11.11 -3.80 13.26
C PHE A 72 -11.94 -2.84 12.41
N LYS A 73 -11.39 -1.65 12.16
CA LYS A 73 -12.02 -0.56 11.40
C LYS A 73 -11.18 -0.15 10.19
N VAL A 74 -9.86 -0.24 10.29
CA VAL A 74 -8.95 0.10 9.19
C VAL A 74 -8.65 -1.14 8.38
N VAL A 75 -8.71 -0.99 7.06
CA VAL A 75 -8.38 -2.05 6.10
C VAL A 75 -7.37 -1.49 5.11
N LYS A 76 -6.23 -2.17 4.98
CA LYS A 76 -5.27 -1.92 3.91
C LYS A 76 -5.59 -2.85 2.75
N ILE A 77 -5.72 -2.30 1.56
CA ILE A 77 -5.92 -3.06 0.33
C ILE A 77 -4.73 -2.78 -0.59
N GLY A 78 -4.12 -3.85 -1.09
CA GLY A 78 -3.05 -3.81 -2.10
C GLY A 78 -3.50 -4.50 -3.39
N LEU A 79 -2.65 -5.39 -3.92
CA LEU A 79 -2.87 -6.04 -5.21
C LEU A 79 -4.20 -6.81 -5.27
N LEU A 80 -5.05 -6.45 -6.22
CA LEU A 80 -6.27 -7.16 -6.62
C LEU A 80 -6.16 -7.53 -8.10
N CYS A 81 -6.51 -8.75 -8.48
CA CYS A 81 -6.24 -9.26 -9.84
C CYS A 81 -7.49 -9.54 -10.67
N SER A 82 -8.70 -9.34 -10.15
CA SER A 82 -9.92 -9.50 -10.95
C SER A 82 -11.05 -8.54 -10.54
N SER A 83 -11.93 -8.24 -11.50
CA SER A 83 -13.12 -7.41 -11.27
C SER A 83 -14.09 -8.05 -10.28
N GLU A 84 -14.19 -9.38 -10.30
CA GLU A 84 -15.02 -10.13 -9.37
C GLU A 84 -14.51 -10.02 -7.92
N GLN A 85 -13.19 -10.12 -7.72
CA GLN A 85 -12.57 -9.88 -6.42
C GLN A 85 -12.86 -8.47 -5.91
N ILE A 86 -12.72 -7.46 -6.77
CA ILE A 86 -12.99 -6.06 -6.41
C ILE A 86 -14.42 -5.88 -5.93
N ARG A 87 -15.41 -6.42 -6.64
CA ARG A 87 -16.84 -6.30 -6.26
C ARG A 87 -17.13 -6.96 -4.92
N VAL A 88 -16.63 -8.17 -4.71
CA VAL A 88 -16.80 -8.89 -3.44
C VAL A 88 -16.14 -8.12 -2.31
N ILE A 89 -14.91 -7.64 -2.50
CA ILE A 89 -14.20 -6.86 -1.48
C ILE A 89 -14.94 -5.55 -1.20
N ALA A 90 -15.37 -4.80 -2.21
CA ALA A 90 -16.12 -3.55 -2.01
C ALA A 90 -17.39 -3.77 -1.15
N ASN A 91 -18.12 -4.86 -1.37
CA ASN A 91 -19.29 -5.21 -0.56
C ASN A 91 -18.94 -5.49 0.91
N LEU A 92 -17.77 -6.07 1.19
CA LEU A 92 -17.31 -6.33 2.56
C LEU A 92 -16.82 -5.06 3.29
N MET A 93 -16.61 -3.94 2.58
CA MET A 93 -15.95 -2.74 3.11
C MET A 93 -16.88 -1.57 3.49
N GLN A 94 -18.21 -1.73 3.44
CA GLN A 94 -19.18 -0.62 3.54
C GLN A 94 -19.03 0.30 4.77
N ASP A 95 -18.47 -0.18 5.89
CA ASP A 95 -18.24 0.60 7.12
C ASP A 95 -16.76 0.66 7.55
N LYS A 96 -15.84 0.44 6.61
CA LYS A 96 -14.40 0.37 6.90
C LYS A 96 -13.69 1.64 6.45
N THR A 97 -12.61 1.98 7.16
CA THR A 97 -11.65 3.01 6.74
C THR A 97 -10.62 2.34 5.84
N ILE A 98 -10.73 2.57 4.54
CA ILE A 98 -9.89 1.89 3.55
C ILE A 98 -8.68 2.76 3.19
N VAL A 99 -7.49 2.17 3.29
CA VAL A 99 -6.25 2.66 2.68
C VAL A 99 -5.97 1.79 1.45
N LEU A 100 -5.99 2.39 0.26
CA LEU A 100 -5.80 1.67 -0.99
C LEU A 100 -4.44 2.00 -1.61
N ASP A 101 -3.60 0.98 -1.73
CA ASP A 101 -2.42 0.95 -2.60
C ASP A 101 -2.85 0.31 -3.93
N PRO A 102 -3.03 1.09 -5.01
CA PRO A 102 -3.74 0.62 -6.20
C PRO A 102 -2.95 -0.37 -7.05
N ILE A 103 -1.62 -0.47 -6.89
CA ILE A 103 -0.68 -1.39 -7.57
C ILE A 103 -1.12 -1.71 -9.01
N VAL A 104 -1.22 -0.67 -9.84
CA VAL A 104 -1.61 -0.81 -11.25
C VAL A 104 -0.34 -0.91 -12.09
N LYS A 105 0.01 -2.12 -12.55
CA LYS A 105 1.09 -2.29 -13.53
C LYS A 105 0.57 -2.05 -14.94
N ALA A 106 1.25 -1.19 -15.70
CA ALA A 106 1.13 -1.17 -17.15
C ALA A 106 2.02 -2.29 -17.72
N SER A 107 1.45 -3.41 -18.15
CA SER A 107 2.18 -4.45 -18.88
C SER A 107 1.49 -4.73 -20.21
N THR A 108 2.27 -4.81 -21.28
CA THR A 108 1.81 -4.77 -22.68
C THR A 108 0.99 -5.98 -23.15
N GLN A 109 0.99 -7.10 -22.42
CA GLN A 109 0.37 -8.35 -22.89
C GLN A 109 -1.08 -8.61 -22.44
N GLU A 110 -1.65 -7.83 -21.51
CA GLU A 110 -3.00 -8.08 -20.93
C GLU A 110 -3.91 -6.84 -20.83
N VAL A 111 -3.72 -5.87 -21.71
CA VAL A 111 -4.31 -4.51 -21.63
C VAL A 111 -5.85 -4.51 -21.46
N LEU A 112 -6.57 -5.42 -22.11
CA LEU A 112 -8.04 -5.51 -22.02
C LEU A 112 -8.53 -5.94 -20.63
N LEU A 113 -7.91 -6.99 -20.05
CA LEU A 113 -8.24 -7.46 -18.70
C LEU A 113 -7.88 -6.40 -17.66
N GLN A 114 -6.76 -5.71 -17.84
CA GLN A 114 -6.35 -4.60 -16.99
C GLN A 114 -7.33 -3.42 -17.06
N THR A 115 -7.85 -3.09 -18.24
CA THR A 115 -8.83 -2.00 -18.41
C THR A 115 -10.13 -2.29 -17.65
N GLN A 116 -10.63 -3.52 -17.70
CA GLN A 116 -11.85 -3.92 -16.99
C GLN A 116 -11.66 -3.89 -15.46
N VAL A 117 -10.49 -4.34 -14.98
CA VAL A 117 -10.13 -4.28 -13.55
C VAL A 117 -10.03 -2.84 -13.07
N ILE A 118 -9.35 -1.96 -13.81
CA ILE A 118 -9.25 -0.52 -13.47
C ILE A 118 -10.63 0.13 -13.45
N SER A 119 -11.47 -0.14 -14.46
CA SER A 119 -12.84 0.39 -14.52
C SER A 119 -13.66 -0.02 -13.29
N THR A 120 -13.60 -1.32 -12.94
CA THR A 120 -14.32 -1.86 -11.77
C THR A 120 -13.77 -1.27 -10.47
N LEU A 121 -12.45 -1.12 -10.33
CA LEU A 121 -11.83 -0.51 -9.15
C LEU A 121 -12.32 0.92 -8.94
N LYS A 122 -12.41 1.71 -10.02
CA LYS A 122 -12.88 3.10 -9.97
C LYS A 122 -14.35 3.23 -9.62
N GLN A 123 -15.19 2.32 -10.14
CA GLN A 123 -16.64 2.39 -9.97
C GLN A 123 -17.10 1.82 -8.63
N GLU A 124 -16.49 0.72 -8.18
CA GLU A 124 -17.02 -0.07 -7.06
C GLU A 124 -16.23 0.15 -5.76
N LEU A 125 -14.90 0.28 -5.84
CA LEU A 125 -14.04 0.32 -4.64
C LEU A 125 -13.60 1.74 -4.30
N LEU A 126 -13.11 2.50 -5.28
CA LEU A 126 -12.55 3.83 -5.07
C LEU A 126 -13.50 4.80 -4.31
N PRO A 127 -14.82 4.81 -4.53
CA PRO A 127 -15.74 5.67 -3.78
C PRO A 127 -15.77 5.38 -2.27
N LEU A 128 -15.39 4.17 -1.85
CA LEU A 128 -15.32 3.75 -0.44
C LEU A 128 -13.96 4.10 0.19
N VAL A 129 -12.96 4.47 -0.63
CA VAL A 129 -11.58 4.66 -0.18
C VAL A 129 -11.44 5.95 0.62
N LYS A 130 -10.89 5.83 1.84
CA LYS A 130 -10.57 7.00 2.67
C LYS A 130 -9.35 7.73 2.14
N ILE A 131 -8.28 6.98 1.83
CA ILE A 131 -7.04 7.50 1.24
C ILE A 131 -6.48 6.54 0.19
N LEU A 132 -6.13 7.09 -0.97
CA LEU A 132 -5.43 6.42 -2.06
C LEU A 132 -3.94 6.82 -2.04
N THR A 133 -3.04 5.87 -2.32
CA THR A 133 -1.59 6.11 -2.35
C THR A 133 -0.95 5.78 -3.71
N PRO A 134 -1.35 6.42 -4.82
CA PRO A 134 -0.81 6.08 -6.13
C PRO A 134 0.59 6.68 -6.32
N ASN A 135 1.40 6.08 -7.20
CA ASN A 135 2.48 6.81 -7.88
C ASN A 135 1.96 7.60 -9.11
N MET A 136 2.82 8.34 -9.80
CA MET A 136 2.40 9.14 -10.97
C MET A 136 1.86 8.27 -12.11
N ALA A 137 2.53 7.17 -12.42
CA ALA A 137 2.09 6.24 -13.47
C ALA A 137 0.70 5.64 -13.15
N GLU A 138 0.47 5.24 -11.90
CA GLU A 138 -0.81 4.72 -11.41
C GLU A 138 -1.89 5.78 -11.41
N LEU A 139 -1.58 7.02 -10.99
CA LEU A 139 -2.51 8.14 -11.02
C LEU A 139 -3.05 8.38 -12.43
N PHE A 140 -2.16 8.39 -13.43
CA PHE A 140 -2.54 8.56 -14.83
C PHE A 140 -3.29 7.35 -15.38
N ALA A 141 -2.88 6.13 -15.05
CA ALA A 141 -3.60 4.92 -15.45
C ALA A 141 -5.03 4.88 -14.89
N LEU A 142 -5.21 5.24 -13.62
CA LEU A 142 -6.52 5.26 -12.96
C LEU A 142 -7.40 6.39 -13.49
N SER A 143 -6.87 7.60 -13.65
CA SER A 143 -7.67 8.74 -14.10
C SER A 143 -7.95 8.70 -15.62
N GLY A 144 -7.01 8.17 -16.40
CA GLY A 144 -6.97 8.36 -17.86
C GLY A 144 -6.56 9.77 -18.28
N GLU A 145 -6.05 10.58 -17.35
CA GLU A 145 -5.52 11.92 -17.59
C GLU A 145 -3.99 11.89 -17.59
N LYS A 146 -3.37 12.89 -18.23
CA LYS A 146 -1.91 13.12 -18.19
C LYS A 146 -1.51 14.37 -17.39
N ASP A 147 -2.50 15.20 -17.06
CA ASP A 147 -2.32 16.35 -16.19
C ASP A 147 -2.65 15.91 -14.76
N GLU A 148 -1.77 16.23 -13.82
CA GLU A 148 -1.89 15.77 -12.45
C GLU A 148 -3.13 16.33 -11.75
N GLN A 149 -3.42 17.63 -11.90
CA GLN A 149 -4.56 18.25 -11.25
C GLN A 149 -5.88 17.68 -11.78
N LYS A 150 -6.00 17.54 -13.11
CA LYS A 150 -7.16 16.87 -13.73
C LYS A 150 -7.28 15.41 -13.30
N ALA A 151 -6.16 14.70 -13.18
CA ALA A 151 -6.15 13.31 -12.73
C ALA A 151 -6.71 13.20 -11.30
N ILE A 152 -6.24 14.05 -10.40
CA ILE A 152 -6.69 14.12 -9.00
C ILE A 152 -8.19 14.47 -8.93
N GLU A 153 -8.66 15.45 -9.69
CA GLU A 153 -10.08 15.87 -9.72
C GLU A 153 -11.02 14.77 -10.22
N LYS A 154 -10.53 13.90 -11.11
CA LYS A 154 -11.32 12.82 -11.73
C LYS A 154 -11.43 11.57 -10.85
N LEU A 155 -10.56 11.41 -9.87
CA LEU A 155 -10.59 10.27 -8.95
C LEU A 155 -11.54 10.57 -7.77
N ALA A 156 -12.56 9.72 -7.61
CA ALA A 156 -13.55 9.82 -6.54
C ALA A 156 -12.99 9.39 -5.18
N CYS A 157 -11.91 10.01 -4.71
CA CYS A 157 -11.30 9.75 -3.40
C CYS A 157 -11.00 11.06 -2.68
N LYS A 158 -11.36 11.15 -1.40
CA LYS A 158 -11.20 12.39 -0.62
C LYS A 158 -9.74 12.72 -0.36
N TRP A 159 -8.93 11.72 -0.02
CA TRP A 159 -7.51 11.90 0.25
C TRP A 159 -6.67 11.13 -0.76
N ILE A 160 -5.68 11.80 -1.34
CA ILE A 160 -4.74 11.16 -2.26
C ILE A 160 -3.33 11.57 -1.83
N LEU A 161 -2.53 10.60 -1.41
CA LEU A 161 -1.09 10.79 -1.21
C LEU A 161 -0.36 10.33 -2.48
N LEU A 162 -0.06 11.29 -3.35
CA LEU A 162 0.66 11.05 -4.59
C LEU A 162 2.15 10.90 -4.33
N THR A 163 2.70 9.74 -4.70
CA THR A 163 4.13 9.50 -4.71
C THR A 163 4.74 9.80 -6.09
N THR A 164 5.97 10.32 -6.11
CA THR A 164 6.61 10.86 -7.33
C THR A 164 7.98 10.24 -7.59
N THR A 165 8.27 9.11 -6.93
CA THR A 165 9.56 8.42 -7.02
C THR A 165 9.90 7.94 -8.43
N ASP A 166 8.88 7.68 -9.25
CA ASP A 166 8.95 7.19 -10.62
C ASP A 166 9.29 8.28 -11.65
N VAL A 167 9.07 9.56 -11.32
CA VAL A 167 9.35 10.71 -12.20
C VAL A 167 10.45 11.64 -11.69
N SER A 168 10.94 11.41 -10.48
CA SER A 168 11.96 12.25 -9.83
C SER A 168 13.37 11.76 -10.15
N GLU A 169 14.34 12.64 -10.36
CA GLU A 169 15.74 12.26 -10.61
C GLU A 169 16.61 12.31 -9.35
N SER A 170 16.54 13.40 -8.58
CA SER A 170 17.41 13.65 -7.42
C SER A 170 16.65 14.00 -6.14
N SER A 171 15.58 14.77 -6.26
CA SER A 171 14.68 15.15 -5.16
C SER A 171 13.29 14.63 -5.44
N ILE A 172 12.69 13.98 -4.45
CA ILE A 172 11.32 13.47 -4.49
C ILE A 172 10.43 14.46 -3.76
N GLU A 173 9.31 14.84 -4.37
CA GLU A 173 8.27 15.63 -3.70
C GLU A 173 6.93 14.87 -3.72
N HIS A 174 6.59 14.26 -2.59
CA HIS A 174 5.28 13.64 -2.37
C HIS A 174 4.24 14.69 -2.05
N ARG A 175 3.03 14.52 -2.58
CA ARG A 175 1.98 15.54 -2.53
C ARG A 175 0.70 14.95 -1.95
N LEU A 176 0.18 15.58 -0.90
CA LEU A 176 -1.06 15.18 -0.25
C LEU A 176 -2.19 16.12 -0.68
N TYR A 177 -3.24 15.52 -1.22
CA TYR A 177 -4.45 16.21 -1.64
C TYR A 177 -5.61 15.87 -0.73
N HIS A 178 -6.48 16.85 -0.47
CA HIS A 178 -7.77 16.67 0.19
C HIS A 178 -8.87 17.36 -0.64
N ASN A 179 -9.86 16.60 -1.10
CA ASN A 179 -10.92 17.06 -2.01
C ASN A 179 -10.35 17.84 -3.21
N ALA A 180 -9.40 17.21 -3.90
CA ALA A 180 -8.67 17.75 -5.06
C ALA A 180 -7.84 19.02 -4.83
N LYS A 181 -7.66 19.46 -3.57
CA LYS A 181 -6.79 20.58 -3.22
C LYS A 181 -5.50 20.08 -2.62
N LEU A 182 -4.38 20.60 -3.09
CA LEU A 182 -3.07 20.33 -2.49
C LEU A 182 -3.04 20.92 -1.07
N VAL A 183 -2.75 20.08 -0.07
CA VAL A 183 -2.69 20.49 1.34
C VAL A 183 -1.28 20.40 1.92
N LYS A 184 -0.42 19.51 1.40
CA LYS A 184 0.94 19.34 1.91
C LYS A 184 1.89 18.76 0.87
N ASN A 185 3.14 19.22 0.92
CA ASN A 185 4.27 18.63 0.19
C ASN A 185 5.28 18.04 1.18
N TYR A 186 5.90 16.93 0.79
CA TYR A 186 6.94 16.27 1.57
C TYR A 186 8.14 15.96 0.67
N THR A 187 9.30 16.49 1.04
CA THR A 187 10.51 16.40 0.21
C THR A 187 11.53 15.43 0.82
N TYR A 188 12.12 14.58 -0.02
CA TYR A 188 13.16 13.62 0.36
C TYR A 188 14.24 13.56 -0.73
N ASN A 189 15.48 13.24 -0.36
CA ASN A 189 16.52 12.90 -1.34
C ASN A 189 16.19 11.54 -1.95
N LYS A 190 16.24 11.43 -3.29
CA LYS A 190 16.07 10.16 -3.97
C LYS A 190 17.24 9.24 -3.64
N LEU A 191 16.92 8.08 -3.06
CA LEU A 191 17.93 7.07 -2.79
C LEU A 191 18.31 6.35 -4.08
N SER A 192 19.61 6.06 -4.25
CA SER A 192 20.12 5.31 -5.38
C SER A 192 19.69 3.85 -5.32
N GLY A 193 19.34 3.27 -6.46
CA GLY A 193 18.97 1.86 -6.58
C GLY A 193 17.47 1.65 -6.77
N ASN A 194 17.09 0.38 -6.91
CA ASN A 194 15.71 -0.03 -7.11
C ASN A 194 15.22 -0.76 -5.87
N TYR A 195 14.04 -0.39 -5.37
CA TYR A 195 13.48 -0.93 -4.15
C TYR A 195 12.19 -1.70 -4.43
N HIS A 196 11.99 -2.84 -3.76
CA HIS A 196 10.77 -3.64 -3.87
C HIS A 196 9.93 -3.52 -2.61
N GLY A 197 8.66 -3.11 -2.74
CA GLY A 197 7.72 -3.05 -1.61
C GLY A 197 7.73 -1.75 -0.79
N SER A 198 8.31 -0.66 -1.31
CA SER A 198 8.20 0.67 -0.69
C SER A 198 6.74 1.15 -0.59
N GLY A 199 5.94 0.95 -1.64
CA GLY A 199 4.50 1.30 -1.66
C GLY A 199 3.68 0.52 -0.63
N CYS A 200 3.89 -0.80 -0.53
CA CYS A 200 3.22 -1.63 0.48
C CYS A 200 3.61 -1.22 1.91
N THR A 201 4.90 -0.90 2.13
CA THR A 201 5.40 -0.38 3.40
C THR A 201 4.72 0.94 3.77
N LEU A 202 4.63 1.88 2.81
CA LEU A 202 4.00 3.19 3.02
C LEU A 202 2.52 3.06 3.36
N SER A 203 1.75 2.36 2.54
CA SER A 203 0.31 2.21 2.74
C SER A 203 -0.03 1.44 4.02
N SER A 204 0.77 0.45 4.40
CA SER A 204 0.61 -0.28 5.66
C SER A 204 0.96 0.58 6.89
N ALA A 205 2.00 1.42 6.81
CA ALA A 205 2.32 2.36 7.88
C ALA A 205 1.21 3.42 8.06
N ILE A 206 0.65 3.95 6.95
CA ILE A 206 -0.51 4.86 7.00
C ILE A 206 -1.69 4.17 7.69
N SER A 207 -1.97 2.92 7.32
CA SER A 207 -3.07 2.14 7.89
C SER A 207 -2.91 1.95 9.40
N ALA A 208 -1.69 1.61 9.84
CA ALA A 208 -1.39 1.44 11.26
C ALA A 208 -1.53 2.76 12.06
N LEU A 209 -1.04 3.87 11.51
CA LEU A 209 -1.15 5.18 12.14
C LEU A 209 -2.60 5.65 12.26
N ILE A 210 -3.41 5.45 11.22
CA ILE A 210 -4.85 5.75 11.26
C ILE A 210 -5.57 4.88 12.29
N ALA A 211 -5.24 3.57 12.37
CA ALA A 211 -5.83 2.67 13.36
C ALA A 211 -5.49 3.09 14.80
N SER A 212 -4.30 3.66 14.99
CA SER A 212 -3.82 4.25 16.25
C SER A 212 -4.42 5.63 16.55
N GLY A 213 -5.28 6.17 15.68
CA GLY A 213 -6.00 7.44 15.90
C GLY A 213 -5.30 8.68 15.34
N ALA A 214 -4.21 8.54 14.58
CA ALA A 214 -3.60 9.68 13.90
C ALA A 214 -4.55 10.25 12.83
N ASN A 215 -4.55 11.58 12.68
CA ASN A 215 -5.18 12.21 11.53
C ASN A 215 -4.37 11.91 10.24
N ILE A 216 -4.98 12.15 9.07
CA ILE A 216 -4.38 11.76 7.78
C ILE A 216 -3.04 12.46 7.51
N GLU A 217 -2.91 13.75 7.81
CA GLU A 217 -1.67 14.49 7.56
C GLU A 217 -0.50 13.93 8.39
N ILE A 218 -0.73 13.69 9.69
CA ILE A 218 0.25 13.07 10.59
C ILE A 218 0.57 11.65 10.14
N ALA A 219 -0.46 10.86 9.79
CA ALA A 219 -0.29 9.50 9.31
C ALA A 219 0.59 9.45 8.05
N CYS A 220 0.33 10.31 7.06
CA CYS A 220 1.12 10.40 5.84
C CYS A 220 2.57 10.83 6.13
N LYS A 221 2.78 11.87 6.93
CA LYS A 221 4.14 12.34 7.25
C LYS A 221 4.97 11.24 7.92
N ASN A 222 4.44 10.65 8.99
CA ASN A 222 5.15 9.65 9.78
C ASN A 222 5.35 8.34 8.98
N ALA A 223 4.40 7.96 8.14
CA ALA A 223 4.54 6.80 7.27
C ALA A 223 5.59 7.01 6.17
N LEU A 224 5.67 8.20 5.60
CA LEU A 224 6.74 8.55 4.64
C LEU A 224 8.11 8.54 5.31
N ASP A 225 8.24 9.13 6.50
CA ASP A 225 9.49 9.10 7.27
C ASP A 225 9.92 7.68 7.60
N TYR A 226 8.99 6.87 8.12
CA TYR A 226 9.23 5.46 8.39
C TYR A 226 9.69 4.73 7.13
N THR A 227 8.96 4.87 6.03
CA THR A 227 9.29 4.24 4.75
C THR A 227 10.70 4.64 4.31
N TYR A 228 11.04 5.93 4.35
CA TYR A 228 12.37 6.41 4.02
C TYR A 228 13.47 5.74 4.85
N GLN A 229 13.27 5.60 6.16
CA GLN A 229 14.22 4.89 7.04
C GLN A 229 14.35 3.40 6.71
N THR A 230 13.25 2.72 6.33
CA THR A 230 13.33 1.32 5.90
C THR A 230 14.14 1.15 4.61
N LEU A 231 14.10 2.14 3.72
CA LEU A 231 14.84 2.14 2.46
C LEU A 231 16.32 2.47 2.66
N LEU A 232 16.65 3.38 3.58
CA LEU A 232 18.04 3.66 3.96
C LEU A 232 18.76 2.41 4.48
N ASN A 233 18.05 1.58 5.22
CA ASN A 233 18.59 0.36 5.82
C ASN A 233 18.30 -0.89 4.99
N ALA A 234 17.87 -0.73 3.73
CA ALA A 234 17.43 -1.84 2.89
C ALA A 234 18.55 -2.86 2.66
N LYS A 235 18.15 -4.12 2.54
CA LYS A 235 19.05 -5.27 2.36
C LYS A 235 18.99 -5.74 0.92
N ASN A 236 20.11 -6.22 0.41
CA ASN A 236 20.09 -6.98 -0.84
C ASN A 236 19.91 -8.46 -0.52
N ILE A 237 18.75 -9.01 -0.87
CA ILE A 237 18.41 -10.43 -0.66
C ILE A 237 18.51 -11.26 -1.95
N GLY A 238 18.76 -10.60 -3.08
CA GLY A 238 18.71 -11.22 -4.40
C GLY A 238 19.64 -10.53 -5.38
N LYS A 239 19.24 -10.45 -6.64
CA LYS A 239 20.14 -10.00 -7.72
C LYS A 239 19.98 -8.52 -8.09
N THR A 240 18.83 -7.93 -7.81
CA THR A 240 18.41 -6.68 -8.47
C THR A 240 17.84 -5.66 -7.50
N GLN A 241 16.74 -5.98 -6.82
CA GLN A 241 15.99 -5.02 -6.01
C GLN A 241 16.37 -5.12 -4.53
N PHE A 242 16.55 -3.96 -3.89
CA PHE A 242 16.73 -3.84 -2.45
C PHE A 242 15.39 -4.05 -1.73
N HIS A 243 15.46 -4.80 -0.63
CA HIS A 243 14.35 -5.14 0.25
C HIS A 243 14.34 -4.17 1.45
N PRO A 244 13.28 -3.37 1.66
CA PRO A 244 13.18 -2.44 2.78
C PRO A 244 13.35 -3.14 4.12
N ASN A 245 14.28 -2.68 4.96
CA ASN A 245 14.46 -3.26 6.28
C ASN A 245 13.46 -2.62 7.26
N ARG A 246 12.37 -3.33 7.52
CA ARG A 246 11.27 -2.89 8.38
C ARG A 246 11.54 -3.17 9.86
N ILE A 247 12.71 -3.68 10.23
CA ILE A 247 13.09 -3.82 11.63
C ILE A 247 13.72 -2.51 12.08
N PRO A 248 13.31 -1.92 13.22
CA PRO A 248 13.96 -0.74 13.77
C PRO A 248 15.45 -1.00 13.93
N ALA A 249 16.27 0.00 13.59
CA ALA A 249 17.69 -0.07 13.88
C ALA A 249 17.86 -0.35 15.38
N LYS A 250 18.58 -1.42 15.73
CA LYS A 250 18.93 -1.65 17.13
C LYS A 250 19.67 -0.40 17.59
N ASN A 251 19.13 0.30 18.58
CA ASN A 251 19.89 1.35 19.27
C ASN A 251 21.17 0.69 19.81
N THR A 252 22.29 0.91 19.13
CA THR A 252 23.63 0.58 19.63
C THR A 252 24.02 1.62 20.69
N HIS A 253 23.21 1.73 21.74
CA HIS A 253 23.51 2.48 22.96
C HIS A 253 23.09 1.63 24.16
N THR A 254 23.86 0.58 24.42
CA THR A 254 23.96 -0.03 25.76
C THR A 254 25.43 -0.33 26.01
N GLY A 255 26.15 0.75 26.30
CA GLY A 255 27.56 0.75 26.64
C GLY A 255 27.86 1.62 27.85
N GLU A 256 26.93 1.76 28.80
CA GLU A 256 27.26 2.25 30.14
C GLU A 256 26.60 1.35 31.18
N LYS A 257 27.49 0.60 31.84
CA LYS A 257 27.21 -0.22 33.01
C LYS A 257 26.83 0.73 34.14
N TYR A 258 25.66 0.55 34.74
CA TYR A 258 25.45 0.98 36.11
C TYR A 258 26.23 0.01 37.00
N GLN A 259 27.33 0.52 37.59
CA GLN A 259 27.86 0.04 38.87
C GLN A 259 27.04 0.65 40.00
#